data_AF-A0A0C2TDG7-F1
#
_entry.id   AF-A0A0C2TDG7-F1
#
_cell.length_a   1.000
_cell.length_b   1.000
_cell.length_c   1.000
_cell.angle_alpha   90.00
_cell.angle_beta   90.00
_cell.angle_gamma   90.00
#
_symmetry.space_group_name_H-M   'P 1'
#
loop_
_entity.id
_entity.type
_entity.pdbx_description
1 polymer ?
#
loop_
_entity_poly.entity_id
_entity_poly.type
_entity_poly.pdbx_seq_one_letter_code
_entity_poly.pdbx_strand_id
1 'polypeptide(L)'
;METSSGKWSIFFFVPKGTAVTIPFVHMHRNEAFWGPDAKQFVPERWLQENPYSSQDFSGYRHLHTFSDGRTDVCSGGIQAVLSVLLRNFTFGLPSGPDTPIVTHRILMPRPKLVDEAGCILRMRVRQVTGLGEES
;
A
#
# COMPACT_ATOMS: atom_id res chain seq x y z
N MET A 1 15.01 -26.97 17.71
CA MET A 1 14.96 -27.92 18.84
C MET A 1 13.50 -28.13 19.17
N GLU A 2 13.04 -29.38 19.17
CA GLU A 2 11.71 -29.73 19.66
C GLU A 2 11.70 -29.44 21.17
N THR A 3 10.88 -28.48 21.62
CA THR A 3 10.64 -28.30 23.05
C THR A 3 9.76 -29.46 23.53
N SER A 4 9.85 -29.82 24.82
CA SER A 4 9.03 -30.86 25.47
C SER A 4 7.51 -30.66 25.35
N SER A 5 7.07 -29.54 24.77
CA SER A 5 5.69 -29.22 24.41
C SER A 5 5.29 -29.60 22.97
N GLY A 6 6.16 -30.24 22.18
CA GLY A 6 5.91 -30.56 20.77
C GLY A 6 5.82 -29.34 19.84
N LYS A 7 6.30 -28.16 20.29
CA LYS A 7 6.22 -26.90 19.54
C LYS A 7 7.56 -26.61 18.87
N TRP A 8 7.56 -26.45 17.55
CA TRP A 8 8.75 -26.08 16.80
C TRP A 8 9.14 -24.63 17.11
N SER A 9 10.21 -24.44 17.87
CA SER A 9 10.80 -23.12 18.10
C SER A 9 12.11 -23.03 17.33
N ILE A 10 12.14 -22.10 16.36
CA ILE A 10 13.31 -21.84 15.52
C ILE A 10 14.08 -20.69 16.17
N PHE A 11 15.28 -20.97 16.66
CA PHE A 11 16.16 -19.97 17.26
C PHE A 11 17.32 -19.70 16.32
N PHE A 12 17.54 -18.43 15.99
CA PHE A 12 18.65 -17.99 15.17
C PHE A 12 19.52 -17.04 15.98
N PHE A 13 20.82 -17.30 16.02
CA PHE A 13 21.79 -16.38 16.59
C PHE A 13 22.09 -15.27 15.58
N VAL A 14 21.86 -14.02 15.99
CA VAL A 14 22.15 -12.83 15.18
C VAL A 14 23.36 -12.13 15.81
N PRO A 15 24.55 -12.18 15.19
CA PRO A 15 25.74 -11.50 15.70
C PRO A 15 25.53 -9.99 15.82
N LYS A 16 26.23 -9.37 16.79
CA LYS A 16 26.24 -7.90 16.93
C LYS A 16 26.72 -7.25 15.64
N GLY A 17 25.98 -6.24 15.17
CA GLY A 17 26.28 -5.53 13.92
C GLY A 17 25.60 -6.10 12.67
N THR A 18 24.81 -7.17 12.81
CA THR A 18 24.03 -7.70 11.68
C THR A 18 22.84 -6.79 11.38
N ALA A 19 22.73 -6.33 10.13
CA ALA A 19 21.56 -5.59 9.66
C ALA A 19 20.40 -6.59 9.41
N VAL A 20 19.28 -6.37 10.09
CA VAL A 20 18.04 -7.15 9.89
C VAL A 20 17.04 -6.26 9.16
N THR A 21 16.57 -6.73 8.00
CA THR A 21 15.64 -5.98 7.15
C THR A 21 14.36 -6.77 6.92
N ILE A 22 13.22 -6.09 7.00
CA ILE A 22 11.91 -6.69 6.74
C ILE A 22 11.52 -6.39 5.29
N PRO A 23 11.30 -7.40 4.42
CA PRO A 23 10.96 -7.19 3.02
C PRO A 23 9.47 -6.89 2.84
N PHE A 24 9.01 -5.71 3.29
CA PHE A 24 7.58 -5.32 3.29
C PHE A 24 6.88 -5.54 1.95
N VAL A 25 7.53 -5.18 0.82
CA VAL A 25 6.96 -5.34 -0.52
C VAL A 25 6.65 -6.79 -0.86
N HIS A 26 7.51 -7.73 -0.45
CA HIS A 26 7.29 -9.15 -0.70
C HIS A 26 6.18 -9.67 0.19
N MET A 27 6.16 -9.27 1.46
CA MET A 27 5.12 -9.67 2.40
C MET A 27 3.73 -9.21 1.96
N HIS A 28 3.59 -7.98 1.46
CA HIS A 28 2.31 -7.44 0.98
C HIS A 28 1.85 -8.00 -0.38
N ARG A 29 2.69 -8.77 -1.07
CA ARG A 29 2.39 -9.36 -2.39
C ARG A 29 2.52 -10.88 -2.41
N ASN A 30 2.73 -11.49 -1.25
CA ASN A 30 2.90 -12.93 -1.15
C ASN A 30 1.55 -13.64 -1.25
N GLU A 31 1.40 -14.47 -2.26
CA GLU A 31 0.17 -15.23 -2.53
C GLU A 31 -0.17 -16.20 -1.38
N ALA A 32 0.83 -16.63 -0.58
CA ALA A 32 0.60 -17.44 0.61
C ALA A 32 -0.23 -16.73 1.69
N PHE A 33 -0.11 -15.40 1.79
CA PHE A 33 -0.81 -14.58 2.79
C PHE A 33 -1.99 -13.80 2.23
N TRP A 34 -1.97 -13.49 0.93
CA TRP A 34 -2.97 -12.63 0.30
C TRP A 34 -3.79 -13.34 -0.78
N GLY A 35 -3.51 -14.60 -1.08
CA GLY A 35 -4.20 -15.35 -2.13
C GLY A 35 -3.70 -15.04 -3.54
N PRO A 36 -4.32 -15.62 -4.58
CA PRO A 36 -3.83 -15.54 -5.96
C PRO A 36 -3.86 -14.13 -6.55
N ASP A 37 -4.69 -13.24 -6.01
CA ASP A 37 -4.83 -11.85 -6.43
C ASP A 37 -3.95 -10.88 -5.61
N ALA A 38 -2.98 -11.38 -4.83
CA ALA A 38 -2.05 -10.59 -4.00
C ALA A 38 -1.32 -9.45 -4.73
N LYS A 39 -1.16 -9.58 -6.04
CA LYS A 39 -0.45 -8.61 -6.89
C LYS A 39 -1.40 -7.59 -7.54
N GLN A 40 -2.71 -7.73 -7.33
CA GLN A 40 -3.74 -6.86 -7.91
C GLN A 40 -4.23 -5.83 -6.88
N PHE A 41 -4.69 -4.68 -7.36
CA PHE A 41 -5.32 -3.67 -6.53
C PHE A 41 -6.81 -4.01 -6.37
N VAL A 42 -7.17 -4.60 -5.23
CA VAL A 42 -8.55 -5.02 -4.91
C VAL A 42 -9.00 -4.36 -3.61
N PRO A 43 -9.58 -3.14 -3.67
CA PRO A 43 -10.08 -2.42 -2.49
C PRO A 43 -11.15 -3.18 -1.70
N GLU A 44 -11.99 -3.94 -2.40
CA GLU A 44 -13.14 -4.65 -1.84
C GLU A 44 -12.72 -5.76 -0.85
N ARG A 45 -11.46 -6.21 -0.93
CA ARG A 45 -10.86 -7.15 0.02
C ARG A 45 -11.05 -6.72 1.47
N TRP A 46 -11.02 -5.42 1.74
CA TRP A 46 -11.12 -4.87 3.10
C TRP A 46 -12.54 -4.86 3.66
N LEU A 47 -13.55 -4.99 2.79
CA LEU A 47 -14.96 -5.04 3.16
C LEU A 47 -15.37 -6.42 3.67
N GLN A 48 -14.65 -7.46 3.27
CA GLN A 48 -14.90 -8.84 3.69
C GLN A 48 -14.33 -9.10 5.09
N GLU A 49 -14.89 -10.10 5.76
CA GLU A 49 -14.32 -10.59 7.01
C GLU A 49 -12.95 -11.22 6.73
N ASN A 50 -11.99 -11.02 7.64
CA ASN A 50 -10.59 -11.39 7.38
C ASN A 50 -10.47 -12.92 7.28
N PRO A 51 -10.07 -13.47 6.11
CA PRO A 51 -9.95 -14.92 5.97
C PRO A 51 -8.72 -15.49 6.69
N TYR A 52 -7.80 -14.65 7.14
CA TYR A 52 -6.55 -15.08 7.79
C TYR A 52 -6.55 -14.78 9.30
N SER A 53 -6.23 -15.79 10.10
CA SER A 53 -6.12 -15.66 11.55
C SER A 53 -4.98 -14.72 11.93
N SER A 54 -5.21 -13.81 12.88
CA SER A 54 -4.18 -12.91 13.43
C SER A 54 -3.04 -13.65 14.16
N GLN A 55 -3.13 -14.97 14.28
CA GLN A 55 -2.14 -15.81 14.96
C GLN A 55 -0.91 -16.13 14.10
N ASP A 56 -1.02 -16.08 12.77
CA ASP A 56 0.05 -16.51 11.87
C ASP A 56 1.08 -15.40 11.58
N PHE A 57 0.73 -14.13 11.79
CA PHE A 57 1.61 -12.99 11.56
C PHE A 57 1.17 -11.77 12.39
N SER A 58 2.13 -11.01 12.92
CA SER A 58 1.84 -9.78 13.68
C SER A 58 1.29 -8.67 12.76
N GLY A 59 0.61 -7.67 13.34
CA GLY A 59 -0.03 -6.58 12.59
C GLY A 59 -1.50 -6.80 12.23
N TYR A 60 -2.25 -5.71 12.08
CA TYR A 60 -3.67 -5.77 11.72
C TYR A 60 -3.83 -6.30 10.30
N ARG A 61 -4.45 -7.49 10.14
CA ARG A 61 -4.67 -8.14 8.83
C ARG A 61 -3.38 -8.25 7.99
N HIS A 62 -2.24 -8.55 8.64
CA HIS A 62 -0.92 -8.67 8.00
C HIS A 62 -0.41 -7.39 7.30
N LEU A 63 -1.00 -6.22 7.63
CA LEU A 63 -0.56 -4.93 7.14
C LEU A 63 0.60 -4.41 7.97
N HIS A 64 1.67 -4.05 7.26
CA HIS A 64 2.87 -3.42 7.82
C HIS A 64 3.17 -2.09 7.11
N THR A 65 2.19 -1.51 6.43
CA THR A 65 2.33 -0.23 5.69
C THR A 65 2.84 0.89 6.60
N PHE A 66 2.51 0.82 7.89
CA PHE A 66 2.90 1.79 8.90
C PHE A 66 3.85 1.20 9.95
N SER A 67 4.55 0.12 9.63
CA SER A 67 5.32 -0.69 10.59
C SER A 67 4.42 -1.33 11.67
N ASP A 68 5.03 -2.11 12.56
CA ASP A 68 4.37 -2.75 13.69
C ASP A 68 5.11 -2.33 14.98
N GLY A 69 4.37 -2.11 16.07
CA GLY A 69 4.90 -1.60 17.35
C GLY A 69 4.51 -0.15 17.69
N ARG A 70 5.11 0.39 18.77
CA ARG A 70 4.91 1.78 19.22
C ARG A 70 5.61 2.74 18.27
N THR A 71 4.95 3.03 17.16
CA THR A 71 5.28 4.16 16.29
C THR A 71 3.99 4.91 16.03
N ASP A 72 3.99 6.21 16.29
CA ASP A 72 2.81 7.07 16.15
C ASP A 72 2.68 7.45 14.67
N VAL A 73 1.92 6.66 13.92
CA VAL A 73 1.76 6.81 12.46
C VAL A 73 0.36 7.35 12.17
N CYS A 74 0.31 8.59 11.72
CA CYS A 74 -0.93 9.32 11.45
C CYS A 74 -1.55 8.91 10.10
N SER A 75 -2.52 7.99 10.13
CA SER A 75 -3.25 7.52 8.94
C SER A 75 -4.41 8.45 8.51
N GLY A 76 -4.90 9.31 9.40
CA GLY A 76 -6.10 10.11 9.17
C GLY A 76 -5.95 11.22 8.13
N GLY A 77 -4.74 11.78 7.97
CA GLY A 77 -4.50 12.89 7.03
C GLY A 77 -4.79 12.53 5.57
N ILE A 78 -4.48 11.29 5.17
CA ILE A 78 -4.66 10.84 3.78
C ILE A 78 -6.15 10.76 3.43
N GLN A 79 -6.98 10.25 4.33
CA GLN A 79 -8.42 10.11 4.11
C GLN A 79 -9.09 11.48 3.98
N ALA A 80 -8.72 12.43 4.83
CA ALA A 80 -9.25 13.80 4.78
C ALA A 80 -8.90 14.48 3.45
N VAL A 81 -7.64 14.43 3.03
CA VAL A 81 -7.19 15.00 1.75
C VAL A 81 -7.91 14.33 0.58
N LEU A 82 -7.98 13.00 0.55
CA LEU A 82 -8.64 12.26 -0.53
C LEU A 82 -10.13 12.64 -0.64
N SER A 83 -10.82 12.81 0.49
CA SER A 83 -12.23 13.20 0.52
C SER A 83 -12.48 14.58 -0.11
N VAL A 84 -11.56 15.53 0.12
CA VAL A 84 -11.62 16.88 -0.46
C VAL A 84 -11.31 16.82 -1.95
N LEU A 85 -10.28 16.07 -2.35
CA LEU A 85 -9.86 15.98 -3.75
C LEU A 85 -10.95 15.36 -4.63
N LEU A 86 -11.54 14.24 -4.20
CA LEU A 86 -12.56 13.54 -4.99
C LEU A 86 -13.87 14.33 -5.12
N ARG A 87 -14.22 15.15 -4.13
CA ARG A 87 -15.47 15.93 -4.14
C ARG A 87 -15.36 17.21 -4.96
N ASN A 88 -14.19 17.84 -4.97
CA ASN A 88 -14.03 19.18 -5.53
C ASN A 88 -13.26 19.21 -6.85
N PHE A 89 -12.59 18.13 -7.24
CA PHE A 89 -11.71 18.14 -8.40
C PHE A 89 -11.91 16.90 -9.29
N THR A 90 -11.81 17.12 -10.60
CA THR A 90 -11.67 16.06 -11.60
C THR A 90 -10.25 16.05 -12.11
N PHE A 91 -9.71 14.84 -12.29
CA PHE A 91 -8.33 14.61 -12.70
C PHE A 91 -8.31 13.90 -14.06
N GLY A 92 -7.51 14.41 -14.99
CA GLY A 92 -7.30 13.81 -16.30
C GLY A 92 -5.82 13.66 -16.61
N LEU A 93 -5.45 12.55 -17.25
CA LEU A 93 -4.08 12.37 -17.77
C LEU A 93 -3.91 13.14 -19.10
N PRO A 94 -2.70 13.61 -19.43
CA PRO A 94 -2.46 14.44 -20.63
C PRO A 94 -2.91 13.79 -21.94
N SER A 95 -2.72 12.47 -22.07
CA SER A 95 -3.05 11.69 -23.27
C SER A 95 -4.25 10.76 -23.07
N GLY A 96 -5.08 11.01 -22.05
CA GLY A 96 -6.25 10.16 -21.73
C GLY A 96 -5.90 8.92 -20.90
N PRO A 97 -6.83 7.96 -20.76
CA PRO A 97 -6.69 6.81 -19.85
C PRO A 97 -5.51 5.91 -20.18
N ASP A 98 -5.08 5.87 -21.45
CA ASP A 98 -3.98 5.02 -21.92
C ASP A 98 -2.59 5.69 -21.78
N THR A 99 -2.52 6.82 -21.08
CA THR A 99 -1.23 7.50 -20.86
C THR A 99 -0.30 6.56 -20.09
N PRO A 100 0.90 6.24 -20.60
CA PRO A 100 1.76 5.25 -19.97
C PRO A 100 2.39 5.82 -18.69
N ILE A 101 2.05 5.18 -17.57
CA ILE A 101 2.60 5.50 -16.24
C ILE A 101 3.60 4.42 -15.86
N VAL A 102 4.79 4.84 -15.44
CA VAL A 102 5.83 3.98 -14.92
C VAL A 102 6.07 4.21 -13.44
N THR A 103 6.52 3.18 -12.74
CA THR A 103 6.91 3.29 -11.34
C THR A 103 8.39 3.62 -11.25
N HIS A 104 8.71 4.83 -10.80
CA HIS A 104 10.08 5.21 -10.49
C HIS A 104 10.45 4.73 -9.09
N ARG A 105 11.40 3.78 -8.99
CA ARG A 105 11.78 3.10 -7.75
C ARG A 105 12.85 3.89 -7.00
N ILE A 106 12.41 4.72 -6.05
CA ILE A 106 13.25 5.35 -5.01
C ILE A 106 12.96 4.65 -3.66
N LEU A 107 13.35 5.24 -2.53
CA LEU A 107 12.97 4.76 -1.20
C LEU A 107 11.46 4.45 -1.10
N MET A 108 10.63 5.33 -1.67
CA MET A 108 9.21 5.08 -1.90
C MET A 108 8.95 5.07 -3.42
N PRO A 109 8.26 4.04 -3.95
CA PRO A 109 7.89 4.03 -5.36
C PRO A 109 6.99 5.21 -5.67
N ARG A 110 7.32 5.97 -6.73
CA ARG A 110 6.50 7.11 -7.19
C ARG A 110 6.03 6.87 -8.62
N PRO A 111 4.76 7.19 -8.93
CA PRO A 111 4.29 7.16 -10.31
C PRO A 111 4.93 8.30 -11.11
N LYS A 112 5.17 8.04 -12.39
CA LYS A 112 5.83 8.97 -13.31
C LYS A 112 5.30 8.74 -14.73
N LEU A 113 5.15 9.80 -15.52
CA LEU A 113 4.91 9.66 -16.96
C LEU A 113 6.18 9.18 -17.68
N VAL A 114 6.03 8.31 -18.68
CA VAL A 114 7.19 7.81 -19.48
C VAL A 114 7.98 8.96 -20.11
N ASP A 115 7.27 9.96 -20.62
CA ASP A 115 7.84 11.01 -21.47
C ASP A 115 8.48 12.18 -20.69
N GLU A 116 8.43 12.16 -19.35
CA GLU A 116 8.95 13.27 -18.53
C GLU A 116 10.32 12.95 -17.90
N ALA A 117 11.17 13.96 -17.72
CA ALA A 117 12.37 13.84 -16.91
C ALA A 117 12.04 14.00 -15.41
N GLY A 118 12.65 13.18 -14.54
CA GLY A 118 12.41 13.22 -13.09
C GLY A 118 11.24 12.36 -12.60
N CYS A 119 10.75 12.61 -11.38
CA CYS A 119 9.63 11.88 -10.75
C CYS A 119 8.36 12.74 -10.75
N ILE A 120 7.81 13.00 -11.94
CA ILE A 120 6.66 13.90 -12.11
C ILE A 120 5.52 13.12 -12.79
N LEU A 121 4.33 13.27 -12.23
CA LEU A 121 3.07 12.83 -12.81
C LEU A 121 2.21 14.07 -13.06
N ARG A 122 2.33 14.66 -14.25
CA ARG A 122 1.50 15.81 -14.61
C ARG A 122 0.07 15.35 -14.90
N MET A 123 -0.88 16.05 -14.29
CA MET A 123 -2.30 15.80 -14.45
C MET A 123 -3.01 17.11 -14.76
N ARG A 124 -4.05 17.05 -15.59
CA ARG A 124 -5.02 18.13 -15.78
C ARG A 124 -5.99 18.08 -14.61
N VAL A 125 -6.13 19.18 -13.90
CA VAL A 125 -7.06 19.29 -12.75
C VAL A 125 -8.10 20.33 -13.09
N ARG A 126 -9.38 19.99 -12.91
CA ARG A 126 -10.50 20.94 -13.03
C ARG A 126 -11.31 20.91 -11.75
N GLN A 127 -11.69 22.08 -11.25
CA GLN A 127 -12.60 22.16 -10.12
C GLN A 127 -14.01 21.77 -10.57
N VAL A 128 -14.68 20.94 -9.78
CA VAL A 128 -16.11 20.66 -9.92
C VAL A 128 -16.83 21.84 -9.28
N THR A 129 -17.21 22.84 -10.08
CA THR A 129 -18.13 23.89 -9.64
C THR A 129 -19.49 23.25 -9.34
N GLY A 130 -19.96 23.40 -8.10
CA GLY A 130 -21.27 22.90 -7.71
C GLY A 130 -22.39 23.56 -8.52
N LEU A 131 -23.37 22.75 -8.94
CA LEU A 131 -24.73 23.14 -9.36
C LEU A 131 -24.82 24.14 -10.53
N GLY A 132 -24.66 23.62 -11.75
CA GLY A 132 -25.48 24.06 -12.87
C GLY A 132 -26.57 23.00 -13.06
N GLU A 133 -27.83 23.39 -12.84
CA GLU A 133 -29.00 22.62 -13.23
C GLU A 133 -28.90 22.29 -14.73
N GLU A 134 -29.06 21.03 -15.09
CA GLU A 134 -29.48 20.65 -16.44
C GLU A 134 -30.76 19.82 -16.28
N SER A 135 -31.85 20.46 -16.67
CA SER A 135 -33.21 19.93 -16.77
C SER A 135 -33.41 19.31 -18.15
#